data_AF-A0A2D5Y2B2-F1
#
_entry.id   AF-A0A2D5Y2B2-F1
#
_cell.length_a   1.000
_cell.length_b   1.000
_cell.length_c   1.000
_cell.angle_alpha   90.00
_cell.angle_beta   90.00
_cell.angle_gamma   90.00
#
_symmetry.space_group_name_H-M   'P 1'
#
loop_
_entity.id
_entity.type
_entity.pdbx_description
1 polymer ?
#
loop_
_entity_poly.entity_id
_entity_poly.type
_entity_poly.pdbx_seq_one_letter_code
_entity_poly.pdbx_strand_id
1 'polypeptide(L)'
;MVSYFQRLGSALTAPIGNRQNSRAKDVIQTRRNFASLGLYSGDTELGLPDKNLDTTIRTFQKSKGLKVDGIMNPDGETERALKKTDSQIEQEISALSSQLSALQGDIETLRQLVEEPRARIDELDSEISTSLQPAVNEASGMVKSLQSALEKCQGEEDEGRESEEQE
;
A
#
# COMPACT_ATOMS: atom_id res chain seq x y z
N MET A 1 -15.10 -0.63 -8.29
CA MET A 1 -13.93 -1.36 -8.81
C MET A 1 -14.32 -1.84 -10.20
N VAL A 2 -13.65 -1.37 -11.26
CA VAL A 2 -14.00 -1.76 -12.63
C VAL A 2 -13.56 -3.21 -12.82
N SER A 3 -14.51 -4.13 -12.94
CA SER A 3 -14.24 -5.55 -13.15
C SER A 3 -13.72 -5.78 -14.57
N TYR A 4 -12.41 -5.65 -14.78
CA TYR A 4 -11.77 -5.99 -16.05
C TYR A 4 -11.63 -7.50 -16.28
N PHE A 5 -11.77 -8.30 -15.22
CA PHE A 5 -11.79 -9.75 -15.31
C PHE A 5 -13.23 -10.24 -15.52
N GLN A 6 -13.72 -10.12 -16.75
CA GLN A 6 -14.69 -11.11 -17.20
C GLN A 6 -13.95 -12.44 -17.26
N ARG A 7 -14.41 -13.41 -16.44
CA ARG A 7 -14.00 -14.82 -16.49
C ARG A 7 -13.89 -15.23 -17.96
N LEU A 8 -12.80 -15.90 -18.35
CA LEU A 8 -12.68 -16.40 -19.72
C LEU A 8 -13.99 -17.09 -20.11
N GLY A 9 -14.55 -16.68 -21.24
CA GLY A 9 -15.82 -17.23 -21.67
C GLY A 9 -15.73 -18.73 -21.93
N SER A 10 -16.90 -19.32 -22.17
CA SER A 10 -17.07 -20.75 -22.42
C SER A 10 -16.05 -21.30 -23.43
N ALA A 11 -15.76 -22.60 -23.30
CA ALA A 11 -14.87 -23.31 -24.20
C ALA A 11 -15.23 -23.07 -25.67
N LEU A 12 -14.22 -23.04 -26.53
CA LEU A 12 -14.41 -22.89 -27.97
C LEU A 12 -15.29 -24.03 -28.49
N THR A 13 -16.18 -23.70 -29.43
CA THR A 13 -17.05 -24.69 -30.08
C THR A 13 -16.64 -24.96 -31.54
N ALA A 14 -15.78 -24.13 -32.11
CA ALA A 14 -15.17 -24.30 -33.43
C ALA A 14 -13.74 -23.73 -33.47
N PRO A 15 -12.90 -24.19 -34.42
CA PRO A 15 -11.57 -23.62 -34.63
C PRO A 15 -11.59 -22.14 -34.99
N ILE A 16 -10.70 -21.37 -34.37
CA ILE A 16 -10.44 -19.97 -34.70
C ILE A 16 -9.12 -19.87 -35.46
N GLY A 17 -9.12 -19.19 -36.61
CA GLY A 17 -7.90 -18.93 -37.36
C GLY A 17 -8.19 -18.57 -38.80
N ASN A 18 -7.16 -18.15 -39.53
CA ASN A 18 -7.30 -17.87 -40.95
C ASN A 18 -7.73 -19.14 -41.72
N ARG A 19 -8.67 -18.99 -42.65
CA ARG A 19 -9.27 -20.09 -43.45
C ARG A 19 -9.96 -21.18 -42.63
N GLN A 20 -10.31 -20.92 -41.37
CA GLN A 20 -11.14 -21.80 -40.56
C GLN A 20 -12.62 -21.43 -40.66
N ASN A 21 -13.50 -22.39 -40.44
CA ASN A 21 -14.93 -22.14 -40.26
C ASN A 21 -15.21 -21.64 -38.83
N SER A 22 -14.68 -20.46 -38.52
CA SER A 22 -14.77 -19.89 -37.17
C SER A 22 -16.16 -19.38 -36.87
N ARG A 23 -16.67 -19.68 -35.67
CA ARG A 23 -17.95 -19.16 -35.21
C ARG A 23 -17.76 -17.77 -34.61
N ALA A 24 -18.65 -16.84 -34.98
CA ALA A 24 -18.57 -15.45 -34.53
C ALA A 24 -18.50 -15.30 -33.01
N LYS A 25 -19.27 -16.10 -32.27
CA LYS A 25 -19.25 -16.09 -30.80
C LYS A 25 -17.88 -16.46 -30.23
N ASP A 26 -17.25 -17.49 -30.77
CA ASP A 26 -15.93 -17.97 -30.34
C ASP A 26 -14.84 -16.94 -30.64
N VAL A 27 -14.93 -16.28 -31.80
CA VAL A 27 -14.03 -15.19 -32.20
C VAL A 27 -14.15 -14.00 -31.26
N ILE A 28 -15.37 -13.51 -31.02
CA ILE A 28 -15.63 -12.40 -30.08
C ILE A 28 -15.11 -12.75 -28.69
N GLN A 29 -15.42 -13.96 -28.22
CA GLN A 29 -14.99 -14.39 -26.90
C GLN A 29 -13.46 -14.44 -26.80
N THR A 30 -12.79 -14.95 -27.83
CA THR A 30 -11.32 -15.02 -27.86
C THR A 30 -10.68 -13.62 -27.86
N ARG A 31 -11.26 -12.66 -28.57
CA ARG A 31 -10.81 -11.26 -28.53
C ARG A 31 -10.95 -10.67 -27.15
N ARG A 32 -12.11 -10.85 -26.51
CA ARG A 32 -12.34 -10.39 -25.13
C ARG A 32 -11.37 -11.03 -24.14
N ASN A 33 -11.11 -12.34 -24.29
CA ASN A 33 -10.16 -13.08 -23.48
C ASN A 33 -8.73 -12.55 -23.65
N PHE A 34 -8.29 -12.26 -24.88
CA PHE A 34 -6.96 -11.66 -25.05
C PHE A 34 -6.93 -10.19 -24.57
N ALA A 35 -8.04 -9.46 -24.69
CA ALA A 35 -8.13 -8.09 -24.20
C ALA A 35 -8.08 -8.02 -22.67
N SER A 36 -8.75 -8.93 -21.96
CA SER A 36 -8.70 -9.01 -20.49
C SER A 36 -7.29 -9.33 -19.98
N LEU A 37 -6.50 -10.06 -20.77
CA LEU A 37 -5.08 -10.33 -20.50
C LEU A 37 -4.14 -9.19 -20.95
N GLY A 38 -4.68 -8.09 -21.51
CA GLY A 38 -3.87 -6.98 -22.04
C GLY A 38 -3.10 -7.31 -23.32
N LEU A 39 -3.42 -8.41 -24.00
CA LEU A 39 -2.76 -8.90 -25.20
C LEU A 39 -3.45 -8.48 -26.51
N TYR A 40 -4.64 -7.86 -26.41
CA TYR A 40 -5.43 -7.44 -27.56
C TYR A 40 -5.99 -6.04 -27.39
N SER A 41 -5.81 -5.18 -28.39
CA SER A 41 -6.23 -3.77 -28.37
C SER A 41 -7.11 -3.37 -29.56
N GLY A 42 -7.65 -4.34 -30.31
CA GLY A 42 -8.56 -4.10 -31.43
C GLY A 42 -10.04 -4.16 -31.04
N ASP A 43 -10.91 -4.13 -32.05
CA ASP A 43 -12.36 -4.35 -31.85
C ASP A 43 -12.62 -5.78 -31.34
N THR A 44 -13.22 -5.88 -30.15
CA THR A 44 -13.55 -7.16 -29.50
C THR A 44 -14.87 -7.75 -29.99
N GLU A 45 -15.72 -6.96 -30.63
CA GLU A 45 -17.07 -7.35 -31.06
C GLU A 45 -17.11 -7.86 -32.50
N LEU A 46 -15.98 -7.78 -33.22
CA LEU A 46 -15.86 -8.32 -34.55
C LEU A 46 -15.87 -9.86 -34.54
N GLY A 47 -16.97 -10.44 -35.02
CA GLY A 47 -17.18 -11.89 -35.14
C GLY A 47 -16.42 -12.60 -36.26
N LEU A 48 -15.43 -11.96 -36.88
CA LEU A 48 -14.63 -12.53 -37.97
C LEU A 48 -13.15 -12.53 -37.60
N PRO A 49 -12.39 -13.60 -37.89
CA PRO A 49 -10.93 -13.55 -37.77
C PRO A 49 -10.36 -12.48 -38.69
N ASP A 50 -9.48 -11.64 -38.16
CA ASP A 50 -8.74 -10.62 -38.91
C ASP A 50 -7.23 -10.78 -38.70
N LYS A 51 -6.45 -9.93 -39.38
CA LYS A 51 -4.99 -9.91 -39.27
C LYS A 51 -4.50 -9.61 -37.84
N ASN A 52 -5.22 -8.78 -37.08
CA ASN A 52 -4.83 -8.41 -35.73
C ASN A 52 -5.01 -9.59 -34.77
N LEU A 53 -6.14 -10.29 -34.85
CA LEU A 53 -6.40 -11.50 -34.07
C LEU A 53 -5.43 -12.62 -34.44
N ASP A 54 -5.15 -12.86 -35.74
CA ASP A 54 -4.13 -13.85 -36.16
C ASP A 54 -2.75 -13.53 -35.58
N THR A 55 -2.33 -12.26 -35.65
CA THR A 55 -1.05 -11.81 -35.07
C THR A 55 -1.02 -12.03 -33.55
N THR A 56 -2.13 -11.76 -32.87
CA THR A 56 -2.27 -11.96 -31.42
C THR A 56 -2.16 -13.43 -31.04
N ILE A 57 -2.88 -14.31 -31.74
CA ILE A 57 -2.83 -15.76 -31.51
C ILE A 57 -1.40 -16.28 -31.72
N ARG A 58 -0.74 -15.90 -32.83
CA ARG A 58 0.64 -16.33 -33.10
C ARG A 58 1.63 -15.83 -32.05
N THR A 59 1.47 -14.58 -31.60
CA THR A 59 2.33 -14.00 -30.56
C THR A 59 2.14 -14.72 -29.24
N PHE A 60 0.90 -15.03 -28.87
CA PHE A 60 0.59 -15.83 -27.68
C PHE A 60 1.12 -17.25 -27.77
N GLN A 61 0.91 -17.94 -28.91
CA GLN A 61 1.47 -19.27 -29.14
C GLN A 61 2.99 -19.27 -28.98
N LYS A 62 3.68 -18.28 -29.58
CA LYS A 62 5.13 -18.12 -29.46
C LYS A 62 5.56 -17.87 -28.01
N SER A 63 4.88 -17.00 -27.27
CA SER A 63 5.24 -16.69 -25.87
C SER A 63 5.02 -17.86 -24.91
N LYS A 64 4.11 -18.78 -25.25
CA LYS A 64 3.84 -20.00 -24.50
C LYS A 64 4.60 -21.23 -25.00
N GLY A 65 5.47 -21.08 -26.02
CA GLY A 65 6.26 -22.17 -26.58
C GLY A 65 5.43 -23.22 -27.34
N LEU A 66 4.27 -22.82 -27.85
CA LEU A 66 3.36 -23.68 -28.62
C LEU A 66 3.68 -23.64 -30.11
N LYS A 67 3.04 -24.52 -30.88
CA LYS A 67 3.07 -24.43 -32.33
C LYS A 67 2.48 -23.10 -32.81
N VAL A 68 3.24 -22.35 -33.61
CA VAL A 68 2.87 -21.00 -34.10
C VAL A 68 2.13 -21.09 -35.44
N ASP A 69 0.95 -21.68 -35.45
CA ASP A 69 0.12 -21.84 -36.66
C ASP A 69 -1.01 -20.81 -36.77
N GLY A 70 -1.24 -19.99 -35.74
CA GLY A 70 -2.31 -19.00 -35.70
C GLY A 70 -3.71 -19.61 -35.58
N ILE A 71 -3.78 -20.89 -35.20
CA ILE A 71 -5.03 -21.64 -35.07
C ILE A 71 -5.26 -21.98 -33.60
N MET A 72 -6.47 -21.72 -33.13
CA MET A 72 -6.93 -22.09 -31.79
C MET A 72 -8.09 -23.07 -31.93
N ASN A 73 -7.84 -24.33 -31.62
CA ASN A 73 -8.83 -25.41 -31.69
C ASN A 73 -9.59 -25.55 -30.36
N PRO A 74 -10.86 -26.01 -30.40
CA PRO A 74 -11.54 -26.55 -29.23
C PRO A 74 -10.71 -27.64 -28.57
N ASP A 75 -10.50 -27.50 -27.26
CA ASP A 75 -9.61 -28.32 -26.45
C ASP A 75 -8.21 -28.44 -27.05
N GLY A 76 -7.75 -27.40 -27.74
CA GLY A 76 -6.42 -27.32 -28.33
C GLY A 76 -5.36 -26.86 -27.32
N GLU A 77 -4.08 -26.96 -27.71
CA GLU A 77 -2.97 -26.45 -26.90
C GLU A 77 -3.09 -24.95 -26.62
N THR A 78 -3.50 -24.16 -27.60
CA THR A 78 -3.66 -22.70 -27.47
C THR A 78 -4.81 -22.33 -26.53
N GLU A 79 -5.94 -23.02 -26.61
CA GLU A 79 -7.06 -22.80 -25.69
C GLU A 79 -6.72 -23.19 -24.26
N ARG A 80 -6.10 -24.35 -24.06
CA ARG A 80 -5.66 -24.80 -22.74
C ARG A 80 -4.64 -23.84 -22.13
N ALA A 81 -3.68 -23.36 -22.91
CA ALA A 81 -2.69 -22.41 -22.43
C ALA A 81 -3.31 -21.05 -22.05
N LEU A 82 -4.31 -20.60 -22.80
CA LEU A 82 -5.05 -19.38 -22.48
C LEU A 82 -5.80 -19.54 -21.15
N LYS A 83 -6.57 -20.63 -20.99
CA LYS A 83 -7.27 -20.97 -19.74
C LYS A 83 -6.33 -21.09 -18.55
N LYS A 84 -5.17 -21.74 -18.75
CA LYS A 84 -4.15 -21.85 -17.71
C LYS A 84 -3.63 -20.48 -17.28
N THR A 85 -3.34 -19.60 -18.24
CA THR A 85 -2.81 -18.25 -17.94
C THR A 85 -3.81 -17.45 -17.10
N ASP A 86 -5.09 -17.48 -17.45
CA ASP A 86 -6.13 -16.82 -16.66
C ASP A 86 -6.25 -17.40 -15.25
N SER A 87 -6.29 -18.73 -15.11
CA SER A 87 -6.33 -19.37 -13.78
C SER A 87 -5.11 -19.05 -12.92
N GLN A 88 -3.93 -18.88 -13.53
CA GLN A 88 -2.71 -18.49 -12.81
C GLN A 88 -2.82 -17.05 -12.32
N ILE A 89 -3.34 -16.13 -13.15
CA ILE A 89 -3.59 -14.75 -12.75
C ILE A 89 -4.62 -14.69 -11.63
N GLU A 90 -5.70 -15.46 -11.69
CA GLU A 90 -6.70 -15.55 -10.62
C GLU A 90 -6.07 -16.03 -9.29
N GLN A 91 -5.20 -17.04 -9.34
CA GLN A 91 -4.46 -17.53 -8.17
C GLN A 91 -3.52 -16.47 -7.59
N GLU A 92 -2.78 -15.76 -8.45
CA GLU A 92 -1.88 -14.68 -8.04
C GLU A 92 -2.65 -13.51 -7.41
N ILE A 93 -3.77 -13.10 -7.98
CA ILE A 93 -4.65 -12.06 -7.42
C ILE A 93 -5.18 -12.48 -6.04
N SER A 94 -5.61 -13.74 -5.90
CA SER A 94 -6.08 -14.26 -4.61
C SER A 94 -4.96 -14.28 -3.56
N ALA A 95 -3.74 -14.67 -3.94
CA ALA A 95 -2.59 -14.66 -3.04
C ALA A 95 -2.21 -13.24 -2.61
N LEU A 96 -2.14 -12.30 -3.56
CA LEU A 96 -1.86 -10.89 -3.28
C LEU A 96 -2.94 -10.27 -2.37
N SER A 97 -4.21 -10.61 -2.58
CA SER A 97 -5.31 -10.16 -1.72
C SER A 97 -5.14 -10.65 -0.27
N SER A 98 -4.75 -11.92 -0.09
CA SER A 98 -4.46 -12.46 1.24
C SER A 98 -3.28 -11.74 1.92
N GLN A 99 -2.23 -11.43 1.16
CA GLN A 99 -1.07 -10.67 1.68
C GLN A 99 -1.46 -9.25 2.08
N LEU A 100 -2.29 -8.57 1.29
CA LEU A 100 -2.80 -7.24 1.63
C LEU A 100 -3.61 -7.25 2.93
N SER A 101 -4.46 -8.28 3.13
CA SER A 101 -5.20 -8.42 4.38
C SER A 101 -4.30 -8.63 5.59
N ALA A 102 -3.22 -9.41 5.44
CA ALA A 102 -2.25 -9.61 6.52
C ALA A 102 -1.54 -8.30 6.88
N LEU A 103 -1.02 -7.58 5.87
CA LEU A 103 -0.37 -6.27 6.06
C LEU A 103 -1.31 -5.24 6.68
N GLN A 104 -2.60 -5.27 6.36
CA GLN A 104 -3.60 -4.40 7.01
C GLN A 104 -3.73 -4.71 8.52
N GLY A 105 -3.70 -5.99 8.90
CA GLY A 105 -3.67 -6.40 10.31
C GLY A 105 -2.40 -5.96 11.04
N ASP A 106 -1.25 -6.07 10.38
CA ASP A 106 0.03 -5.61 10.94
C ASP A 106 0.04 -4.09 11.15
N ILE A 107 -0.47 -3.32 10.19
CA ILE A 107 -0.61 -1.85 10.31
C ILE A 107 -1.51 -1.49 11.49
N GLU A 108 -2.62 -2.19 11.68
CA GLU A 108 -3.53 -1.94 12.79
C GLU A 108 -2.85 -2.24 14.14
N THR A 109 -2.10 -3.33 14.22
CA THR A 109 -1.32 -3.69 15.41
C THR A 109 -0.26 -2.63 15.72
N LEU A 110 0.49 -2.18 14.69
CA LEU A 110 1.49 -1.13 14.86
C LEU A 110 0.87 0.20 15.30
N ARG A 111 -0.32 0.56 14.80
CA ARG A 111 -1.05 1.74 15.26
C ARG A 111 -1.37 1.64 16.74
N GLN A 112 -1.95 0.52 17.18
CA GLN A 112 -2.26 0.29 18.59
C GLN A 112 -1.02 0.36 19.48
N LEU A 113 0.11 -0.21 19.03
CA LEU A 113 1.38 -0.15 19.76
C LEU A 113 1.95 1.26 19.91
N VAL A 114 1.62 2.19 19.01
CA VAL A 114 2.08 3.59 19.08
C VAL A 114 1.16 4.44 19.97
N GLU A 115 -0.11 4.07 20.14
CA GLU A 115 -1.05 4.83 20.95
C GLU A 115 -0.71 4.82 22.46
N GLU A 116 -0.23 3.69 23.01
CA GLU A 116 0.17 3.65 24.44
C GLU A 116 1.36 4.57 24.77
N PRO A 117 2.49 4.52 24.04
CA PRO A 117 3.59 5.47 24.24
C PRO A 117 3.16 6.92 24.08
N ARG A 118 2.25 7.23 23.14
CA ARG A 118 1.72 8.59 22.96
C ARG A 118 0.95 9.06 24.18
N ALA A 119 0.02 8.26 24.68
CA ALA A 119 -0.74 8.59 25.89
C ALA A 119 0.20 8.79 27.10
N ARG A 120 1.28 8.00 27.19
CA ARG A 120 2.27 8.15 28.25
C ARG A 120 3.07 9.45 28.13
N ILE A 121 3.41 9.88 26.92
CA ILE A 121 4.07 11.17 26.68
C ILE A 121 3.13 12.31 27.11
N ASP A 122 1.86 12.27 26.71
CA ASP A 122 0.86 13.29 27.08
C ASP A 122 0.69 13.40 28.61
N GLU A 123 0.69 12.26 29.32
CA GLU A 123 0.62 12.23 30.79
C GLU A 123 1.86 12.87 31.43
N LEU A 124 3.06 12.52 30.95
CA LEU A 124 4.31 13.09 31.45
C LEU A 124 4.40 14.60 31.17
N ASP A 125 3.98 15.05 29.99
CA ASP A 125 3.95 16.48 29.65
C ASP A 125 2.98 17.26 30.55
N SER A 126 1.83 16.67 30.88
CA SER A 126 0.88 17.25 31.84
C SER A 126 1.49 17.36 33.25
N GLU A 127 2.18 16.33 33.74
CA GLU A 127 2.84 16.36 35.05
C GLU A 127 3.94 17.42 35.13
N ILE A 128 4.76 17.50 34.08
CA ILE A 128 5.80 18.55 33.95
C ILE A 128 5.14 19.93 34.02
N SER A 129 4.10 20.17 33.23
CA SER A 129 3.48 21.50 33.14
C SER A 129 2.71 21.90 34.40
N THR A 130 2.04 20.96 35.07
CA THR A 130 1.08 21.27 36.16
C THR A 130 1.70 21.19 37.55
N SER A 131 2.75 20.39 37.74
CA SER A 131 3.34 20.16 39.07
C SER A 131 4.81 20.56 39.14
N LEU A 132 5.64 20.06 38.22
CA LEU A 132 7.08 20.24 38.32
C LEU A 132 7.53 21.66 37.94
N GLN A 133 7.01 22.21 36.83
CA GLN A 133 7.35 23.56 36.39
C GLN A 133 6.98 24.64 37.43
N PRO A 134 5.77 24.63 38.03
CA PRO A 134 5.43 25.58 39.10
C PRO A 134 6.30 25.43 40.35
N ALA A 135 6.57 24.19 40.80
CA ALA A 135 7.40 23.94 41.97
C ALA A 135 8.84 24.47 41.78
N VAL A 136 9.41 24.29 40.59
CA VAL A 136 10.73 24.85 40.24
C VAL A 136 10.70 26.38 40.24
N ASN A 137 9.65 26.98 39.67
CA ASN A 137 9.51 28.44 39.64
C ASN A 137 9.39 29.03 41.05
N GLU A 138 8.62 28.38 41.93
CA GLU A 138 8.45 28.78 43.33
C GLU A 138 9.78 28.69 44.10
N ALA A 139 10.47 27.54 44.01
CA ALA A 139 11.77 27.36 44.64
C ALA A 139 12.81 28.38 44.14
N SER A 140 12.81 28.68 42.83
CA SER A 140 13.66 29.72 42.25
C SER A 140 13.35 31.10 42.83
N GLY A 141 12.07 31.42 43.04
CA GLY A 141 11.64 32.65 43.71
C GLY A 141 12.09 32.74 45.17
N MET A 142 12.01 31.63 45.92
CA MET A 142 12.49 31.55 47.30
C MET A 142 14.00 31.78 47.39
N VAL A 143 14.78 31.14 46.51
CA VAL A 143 16.24 31.31 46.46
C VAL A 143 16.62 32.77 46.21
N LYS A 144 15.98 33.44 45.25
CA LYS A 144 16.21 34.88 45.00
C LYS A 144 15.91 35.74 46.22
N SER A 145 14.81 35.46 46.92
CA SER A 145 14.43 36.20 48.13
C SER A 145 15.46 36.01 49.25
N LEU A 146 15.96 34.79 49.44
CA LEU A 146 17.02 34.50 50.42
C LEU A 146 18.34 35.19 50.05
N GLN A 147 18.71 35.22 48.76
CA GLN A 147 19.89 35.93 48.28
C GLN A 147 19.82 37.42 48.62
N SER A 148 18.70 38.10 48.34
CA SER A 148 18.53 39.52 48.70
C SER A 148 18.54 39.77 50.21
N ALA A 149 17.99 38.86 51.01
CA ALA A 149 18.05 38.98 52.47
C ALA A 149 19.49 38.84 53.00
N LEU A 150 20.28 37.95 52.39
CA LEU A 150 21.67 37.72 52.77
C LEU A 150 22.56 38.91 52.40
N GLU A 151 22.36 39.50 51.21
CA GLU A 151 23.01 40.75 50.80
C GLU A 151 22.69 41.90 51.78
N LYS A 152 21.44 42.00 52.25
CA LYS A 152 21.04 43.01 53.23
C LYS A 152 21.74 42.81 54.59
N CYS A 153 21.79 41.58 55.10
CA CYS A 153 22.47 41.30 56.37
C CYS A 153 23.98 41.51 56.27
N GLN A 154 24.62 41.20 55.14
CA GLN A 154 26.05 41.46 54.94
C GLN A 154 26.37 42.96 54.94
N GLY A 155 25.52 43.79 54.29
CA GLY A 155 25.70 45.24 54.33
C GLY A 155 25.55 45.82 55.74
N GLU A 156 24.60 45.31 56.53
CA GLU A 156 24.41 45.71 57.94
C GLU A 156 25.61 45.29 58.83
N GLU A 157 26.21 44.12 58.58
CA GLU A 157 27.44 43.68 59.28
C GLU A 157 28.65 44.55 58.93
N ASP A 158 28.81 44.96 57.67
CA ASP A 158 29.91 45.85 57.25
C ASP A 158 29.76 47.27 57.83
N GLU A 159 28.55 47.85 57.87
CA GLU A 159 28.27 49.15 58.49
C GLU A 159 28.50 49.14 60.02
N GLY A 160 28.14 48.04 60.69
CA GLY A 160 28.38 47.86 62.13
C GLY A 160 29.86 47.75 62.48
N ARG A 161 30.68 47.17 61.58
CA ARG A 161 32.13 47.02 61.78
C ARG A 161 32.89 48.35 61.57
N GLU A 162 32.46 49.16 60.61
CA GLU A 162 33.05 50.49 60.37
C GLU A 162 32.75 51.49 61.51
N SER A 163 31.66 51.28 62.23
CA SER A 163 31.28 52.13 63.37
C SER A 163 31.98 51.74 64.68
N GLU A 164 32.37 50.47 64.86
CA GLU A 164 33.22 50.04 66.00
C GLU A 164 34.71 50.40 65.84
N GLU A 165 35.24 50.60 64.62
CA GLU A 165 36.63 51.06 64.41
C GLU A 165 36.82 52.57 64.60
N GLN A 166 35.74 53.35 64.77
CA GLN A 166 35.77 54.81 64.93
C GLN A 166 35.57 55.32 66.38
N GLU A 167 35.38 54.41 67.36
CA GLU A 167 35.42 54.70 68.81
C GLU A 167 36.78 54.37 69.44
#